data_AF-A0A519RVM3-F1
#
_entry.id   AF-A0A519RVM3-F1
#
_cell.length_a   1.000
_cell.length_b   1.000
_cell.length_c   1.000
_cell.angle_alpha   90.00
_cell.angle_beta   90.00
_cell.angle_gamma   90.00
#
_symmetry.space_group_name_H-M   'P 1'
#
loop_
_entity.id
_entity.type
_entity.pdbx_description
1 polymer ?
#
loop_
_entity_poly.entity_id
_entity_poly.type
_entity_poly.pdbx_seq_one_letter_code
_entity_poly.pdbx_strand_id
1 'polypeptide(L)'
;ILWSTKEIKNEQRQNVSFNNTPLNEVLNIALKDYQLTYVIKDKTIVIREKDKPLLNVEPQAIQKIKIQGKIVDDLGKPLPGASVFIKGTTRGVTSSDDGDFTIDAEIGEVLVASFTGFVTVELTVTKQTIYTIVLKESANNLNSVVVTALGIKKEARSLSYHVQQLSGSEVNRVSDANFVNNLNGKVAGVTINSSSSGVGGSSRVIMRGVKSISGNNNALYVIDGVPMPNLSTAQPEGVFAGAGQTGDGISNINPDDIESISVLSGPSAAALYGSSAANGVVLVTTKRGVQGKFSVNVSNSTTFSNPLMLPEFQKTYGQTEQGSYYSWGDKLSTPSTYDPSAFFQTGSNITNSISLSTGTAQNQTYVSVGSVNAEGIIHNNDYTRYNLSVRNTSKFLEDKMTMDIGFMTSNVKEQNMISQGQYFNPLVAIYLFPPGDEFSKVKSFERYNASRNFQTQFWPYGDQGLSMQNPYWVTERNLFMNDKGRYMANGSLKY
;
A
#
# COMPACT_ATOMS: atom_id res chain seq x y z
N ILE A 1 20.27 53.75 -7.24
CA ILE A 1 20.56 53.45 -5.81
C ILE A 1 19.24 53.17 -5.15
N LEU A 2 19.11 52.04 -4.47
CA LEU A 2 17.91 51.67 -3.72
C LEU A 2 18.23 51.73 -2.22
N TRP A 3 17.36 52.36 -1.45
CA TRP A 3 17.46 52.42 0.01
C TRP A 3 16.06 52.35 0.63
N SER A 4 15.95 51.81 1.85
CA SER A 4 14.71 51.76 2.62
C SER A 4 14.48 53.09 3.32
N THR A 5 13.41 53.81 2.99
CA THR A 5 13.05 55.09 3.63
C THR A 5 12.63 54.95 5.10
N LYS A 6 12.40 53.72 5.58
CA LYS A 6 12.16 53.43 7.00
C LYS A 6 13.44 53.32 7.84
N GLU A 7 14.57 53.01 7.21
CA GLU A 7 15.85 52.71 7.90
C GLU A 7 16.76 53.94 8.00
N ILE A 8 16.69 54.89 7.06
CA ILE A 8 17.50 56.12 7.09
C ILE A 8 16.65 57.29 7.62
N LYS A 9 16.47 57.37 8.94
CA LYS A 9 15.85 58.53 9.60
C LYS A 9 16.93 59.33 10.33
N ASN A 10 16.99 60.65 10.05
CA ASN A 10 17.83 61.66 10.72
C ASN A 10 19.34 61.67 10.42
N GLU A 11 19.76 61.29 9.22
CA GLU A 11 21.15 61.46 8.81
C GLU A 11 21.38 62.85 8.20
N GLN A 12 22.36 63.60 8.73
CA GLN A 12 22.72 64.95 8.25
C GLN A 12 23.15 64.90 6.77
N ARG A 13 22.84 65.93 5.96
CA ARG A 13 23.32 66.00 4.57
C ARG A 13 24.84 66.15 4.53
N GLN A 14 25.52 65.21 3.88
CA GLN A 14 26.96 65.29 3.58
C GLN A 14 27.17 65.63 2.11
N ASN A 15 28.00 66.64 1.84
CA ASN A 15 28.46 66.95 0.48
C ASN A 15 29.90 66.45 0.36
N VAL A 16 30.15 65.58 -0.61
CA VAL A 16 31.46 64.99 -0.87
C VAL A 16 31.79 65.14 -2.36
N SER A 17 33.04 65.46 -2.67
CA SER A 17 33.53 65.64 -4.05
C SER A 17 34.65 64.64 -4.32
N PHE A 18 34.56 63.95 -5.45
CA PHE A 18 35.51 62.92 -5.87
C PHE A 18 35.88 63.14 -7.33
N ASN A 19 37.13 62.85 -7.68
CA ASN A 19 37.62 62.95 -9.05
C ASN A 19 38.31 61.64 -9.45
N ASN A 20 37.78 61.01 -10.51
CA ASN A 20 38.26 59.72 -11.05
C ASN A 20 38.48 58.62 -9.98
N THR A 21 37.63 58.59 -8.96
CA THR A 21 37.76 57.67 -7.82
C THR A 21 36.87 56.43 -8.03
N PRO A 22 37.37 55.21 -7.74
CA PRO A 22 36.56 54.00 -7.78
C PRO A 22 35.28 54.10 -6.93
N LEU A 23 34.15 53.64 -7.47
CA LEU A 23 32.83 53.78 -6.84
C LEU A 23 32.76 53.17 -5.43
N ASN A 24 33.44 52.06 -5.19
CA ASN A 24 33.54 51.41 -3.88
C ASN A 24 34.23 52.31 -2.84
N GLU A 25 35.27 53.05 -3.22
CA GLU A 25 35.95 54.00 -2.34
C GLU A 25 35.08 55.22 -2.04
N VAL A 26 34.39 55.73 -3.07
CA VAL A 26 33.39 56.80 -2.91
C VAL A 26 32.32 56.41 -1.89
N LEU A 27 31.76 55.19 -2.01
CA LEU A 27 30.73 54.69 -1.11
C LEU A 27 31.26 54.42 0.31
N ASN A 28 32.49 53.92 0.45
CA ASN A 28 33.13 53.74 1.75
C ASN A 28 33.30 55.05 2.50
N ILE A 29 33.66 56.14 1.80
CA ILE A 29 33.84 57.46 2.39
C ILE A 29 32.49 58.10 2.70
N ALA A 30 31.54 58.05 1.76
CA ALA A 30 30.21 58.65 1.93
C ALA A 30 29.37 57.97 3.02
N LEU A 31 29.63 56.70 3.33
CA LEU A 31 28.89 55.93 4.34
C LEU A 31 29.71 55.71 5.63
N LYS A 32 30.86 56.36 5.79
CA LYS A 32 31.78 56.12 6.92
C LYS A 32 31.15 56.47 8.27
N ASP A 33 30.45 57.61 8.32
CA ASP A 33 29.92 58.19 9.56
C ASP A 33 28.47 57.76 9.84
N TYR A 34 27.87 57.05 8.89
CA TYR A 34 26.54 56.47 8.99
C TYR A 34 26.70 54.98 9.29
N GLN A 35 25.87 54.40 10.16
CA GLN A 35 25.96 52.95 10.48
C GLN A 35 25.41 52.09 9.33
N LEU A 36 25.84 52.39 8.11
CA LEU A 36 25.35 51.83 6.85
C LEU A 36 26.49 51.13 6.11
N THR A 37 26.10 50.16 5.30
CA THR A 37 26.96 49.42 4.35
C THR A 37 26.24 49.34 3.00
N TYR A 38 26.93 48.88 1.97
CA TYR A 38 26.37 48.75 0.63
C TYR A 38 26.68 47.41 -0.02
N VAL A 39 25.81 47.01 -0.94
CA VAL A 39 26.03 45.90 -1.87
C VAL A 39 25.80 46.43 -3.28
N ILE A 40 26.75 46.19 -4.17
CA ILE A 40 26.62 46.48 -5.60
C ILE A 40 26.24 45.18 -6.29
N LYS A 41 25.04 45.12 -6.87
CA LYS A 41 24.59 44.00 -7.70
C LYS A 41 24.28 44.52 -9.10
N ASP A 42 25.07 44.08 -10.06
CA ASP A 42 25.08 44.60 -11.44
C ASP A 42 25.30 46.13 -11.48
N LYS A 43 24.28 46.89 -11.93
CA LYS A 43 24.30 48.36 -11.99
C LYS A 43 23.51 49.03 -10.85
N THR A 44 23.11 48.25 -9.84
CA THR A 44 22.29 48.74 -8.73
C THR A 44 23.08 48.71 -7.43
N ILE A 45 23.14 49.86 -6.76
CA ILE A 45 23.71 50.01 -5.42
C ILE A 45 22.56 49.93 -4.42
N VAL A 46 22.65 49.00 -3.46
CA VAL A 46 21.70 48.86 -2.34
C VAL A 46 22.41 49.28 -1.06
N ILE A 47 21.87 50.27 -0.36
CA ILE A 47 22.39 50.75 0.94
C ILE A 47 21.52 50.15 2.05
N ARG A 48 22.14 49.61 3.10
CA ARG A 48 21.49 48.96 4.26
C ARG A 48 22.27 49.24 5.55
N GLU A 49 21.68 49.04 6.73
CA GLU A 49 22.41 49.13 8.00
C GLU A 49 23.57 48.13 8.08
N LYS A 50 24.67 48.51 8.74
CA LYS A 50 25.72 47.59 9.15
C LYS A 50 25.13 46.62 10.17
N ASP A 51 25.30 45.33 9.93
CA ASP A 51 24.94 44.31 10.91
C ASP A 51 25.58 44.67 12.25
N LYS A 52 24.78 44.71 13.33
CA LYS A 52 25.30 44.97 14.67
C LYS A 52 26.43 43.97 14.94
N PRO A 53 27.60 44.40 15.42
CA PRO A 53 28.67 43.48 15.73
C PRO A 53 28.12 42.48 16.74
N LEU A 54 27.97 41.23 16.31
CA LEU A 54 27.88 40.11 17.21
C LEU A 54 29.14 40.20 18.08
N LEU A 55 28.95 40.15 19.40
CA LEU A 55 30.03 40.19 20.38
C LEU A 55 31.21 39.38 19.84
N ASN A 56 32.35 40.04 19.82
CA ASN A 56 33.62 39.53 19.31
C ASN A 56 34.01 38.27 20.11
N VAL A 57 33.48 37.11 19.72
CA VAL A 57 34.07 35.82 20.06
C VAL A 57 35.08 35.62 18.95
N GLU A 58 36.37 35.67 19.29
CA GLU A 58 37.41 35.08 18.45
C GLU A 58 36.89 33.73 17.92
N PRO A 59 37.28 33.26 16.71
CA PRO A 59 37.12 31.86 16.38
C PRO A 59 38.01 31.06 17.34
N GLN A 60 37.52 30.82 18.55
CA GLN A 60 37.93 29.72 19.39
C GLN A 60 37.73 28.52 18.48
N ALA A 61 38.82 27.84 18.14
CA ALA A 61 38.71 26.50 17.60
C ALA A 61 37.76 25.75 18.54
N ILE A 62 36.55 25.43 18.08
CA ILE A 62 35.59 24.73 18.91
C ILE A 62 36.23 23.37 19.16
N GLN A 63 36.78 23.23 20.36
CA GLN A 63 37.60 22.08 20.69
C GLN A 63 36.63 20.92 20.85
N LYS A 64 36.55 20.10 19.80
CA LYS A 64 35.82 18.83 19.86
C LYS A 64 36.44 18.02 20.99
N ILE A 65 35.62 17.71 21.99
CA ILE A 65 36.04 16.88 23.09
C ILE A 65 35.62 15.45 22.78
N LYS A 66 36.55 14.52 23.01
CA LYS A 66 36.30 13.11 22.87
C LYS A 66 35.47 12.65 24.06
N ILE A 67 34.18 12.42 23.83
CA ILE A 67 33.25 11.92 24.83
C ILE A 67 33.34 10.40 24.86
N GLN A 68 33.56 9.84 26.04
CA GLN A 68 33.47 8.41 26.31
C GLN A 68 32.24 8.15 27.16
N GLY A 69 31.64 6.99 27.05
CA GLY A 69 30.51 6.67 27.91
C GLY A 69 30.05 5.23 27.81
N LYS A 70 29.15 4.86 28.71
CA LYS A 70 28.54 3.53 28.76
C LYS A 70 27.02 3.65 28.71
N ILE A 71 26.39 2.80 27.91
CA ILE A 71 24.93 2.70 27.80
C ILE A 71 24.48 1.46 28.55
N VAL A 72 23.58 1.64 29.51
CA VAL A 72 23.06 0.58 30.36
C VAL A 72 21.54 0.65 30.45
N ASP A 73 20.91 -0.48 30.79
CA ASP A 73 19.51 -0.50 31.19
C ASP A 73 19.29 0.02 32.62
N ASP A 74 18.02 0.08 33.07
CA ASP A 74 17.64 0.49 34.42
C ASP A 74 18.06 -0.50 35.52
N LEU A 75 18.45 -1.72 35.15
CA LEU A 75 19.03 -2.75 36.01
C LEU A 75 20.57 -2.72 36.01
N GLY A 76 21.19 -1.81 35.24
CA GLY A 76 22.63 -1.63 35.13
C GLY A 76 23.35 -2.62 34.21
N LYS A 77 22.64 -3.41 33.39
CA LYS A 77 23.24 -4.25 32.35
C LYS A 77 23.68 -3.41 31.14
N PRO A 78 24.83 -3.70 30.54
CA PRO A 78 25.28 -3.03 29.32
C PRO A 78 24.35 -3.32 28.14
N LEU A 79 24.13 -2.31 27.29
CA LEU A 79 23.32 -2.42 26.08
C LEU A 79 24.22 -2.40 24.83
N PRO A 80 24.57 -3.56 24.27
CA PRO A 80 25.41 -3.65 23.07
C PRO A 80 24.64 -3.27 21.81
N GLY A 81 25.27 -2.50 20.91
CA GLY A 81 24.65 -2.05 19.65
C GLY A 81 23.65 -0.89 19.79
N ALA A 82 23.59 -0.24 20.95
CA ALA A 82 22.83 0.99 21.12
C ALA A 82 23.46 2.15 20.34
N SER A 83 22.63 2.93 19.67
CA SER A 83 23.07 4.04 18.80
C SER A 83 23.16 5.33 19.60
N VAL A 84 24.26 6.07 19.43
CA VAL A 84 24.49 7.41 20.00
C VAL A 84 24.79 8.38 18.87
N PHE A 85 24.00 9.44 18.72
CA PHE A 85 24.23 10.45 17.69
C PHE A 85 24.01 11.87 18.19
N ILE A 86 24.58 12.85 17.50
CA ILE A 86 24.41 14.27 17.83
C ILE A 86 23.18 14.82 17.12
N LYS A 87 22.22 15.33 17.90
CA LYS A 87 20.93 15.85 17.43
C LYS A 87 21.12 16.91 16.34
N GLY A 88 20.42 16.73 15.22
CA GLY A 88 20.49 17.64 14.06
C GLY A 88 21.68 17.39 13.12
N THR A 89 22.48 16.35 13.35
CA THR A 89 23.63 15.98 12.49
C THR A 89 23.58 14.49 12.11
N THR A 90 24.46 14.08 11.19
CA THR A 90 24.68 12.66 10.82
C THR A 90 25.80 12.00 11.61
N ARG A 91 26.40 12.69 12.59
CA ARG A 91 27.51 12.15 13.41
C ARG A 91 26.95 11.24 14.49
N GLY A 92 27.34 9.98 14.48
CA GLY A 92 26.96 9.00 15.48
C GLY A 92 27.85 7.77 15.49
N VAL A 93 27.73 6.98 16.56
CA VAL A 93 28.46 5.74 16.82
C VAL A 93 27.53 4.70 17.46
N THR A 94 27.94 3.45 17.48
CA THR A 94 27.25 2.37 18.18
C THR A 94 28.05 1.93 19.41
N SER A 95 27.38 1.51 20.47
CA SER A 95 28.04 0.91 21.64
C SER A 95 28.60 -0.48 21.32
N SER A 96 29.72 -0.80 21.98
CA SER A 96 30.39 -2.11 21.96
C SER A 96 29.63 -3.18 22.76
N ASP A 97 30.16 -4.41 22.79
CA ASP A 97 29.59 -5.54 23.53
C ASP A 97 29.44 -5.27 25.04
N ASP A 98 30.32 -4.43 25.60
CA ASP A 98 30.28 -3.99 27.01
C ASP A 98 29.48 -2.69 27.23
N GLY A 99 28.76 -2.22 26.20
CA GLY A 99 27.93 -1.02 26.23
C GLY A 99 28.72 0.29 26.11
N ASP A 100 30.04 0.23 25.91
CA ASP A 100 30.90 1.42 25.82
C ASP A 100 30.83 2.08 24.43
N PHE A 101 30.82 3.41 24.39
CA PHE A 101 30.83 4.23 23.18
C PHE A 101 31.85 5.37 23.27
N THR A 102 32.26 5.91 22.13
CA THR A 102 33.13 7.07 22.05
C THR A 102 32.76 7.95 20.86
N ILE A 103 32.52 9.24 21.07
CA ILE A 103 32.09 10.19 20.04
C ILE A 103 32.72 11.56 20.24
N ASP A 104 33.12 12.23 19.14
CA ASP A 104 33.62 13.60 19.19
C ASP A 104 32.44 14.58 19.13
N ALA A 105 32.24 15.33 20.22
CA ALA A 105 31.15 16.30 20.37
C ALA A 105 31.65 17.64 20.92
N GLU A 106 30.86 18.67 20.72
CA GLU A 106 31.12 20.04 21.18
C GLU A 106 30.25 20.35 22.41
N ILE A 107 30.75 21.20 23.31
CA ILE A 107 29.98 21.60 24.50
C ILE A 107 28.72 22.35 24.05
N GLY A 108 27.55 21.91 24.54
CA GLY A 108 26.24 22.43 24.15
C GLY A 108 25.51 21.59 23.11
N GLU A 109 26.18 20.64 22.44
CA GLU A 109 25.51 19.68 21.56
C GLU A 109 24.65 18.69 22.36
N VAL A 110 23.64 18.08 21.73
CA VAL A 110 22.76 17.12 22.39
C VAL A 110 23.05 15.73 21.85
N LEU A 111 23.55 14.84 22.70
CA LEU A 111 23.66 13.42 22.44
C LEU A 111 22.29 12.77 22.57
N VAL A 112 21.94 11.94 21.60
CA VAL A 112 20.71 11.15 21.58
C VAL A 112 21.12 9.69 21.58
N ALA A 113 20.78 8.98 22.65
CA ALA A 113 21.00 7.55 22.78
C ALA A 113 19.70 6.80 22.56
N SER A 114 19.72 5.81 21.67
CA SER A 114 18.54 5.01 21.32
C SER A 114 18.90 3.54 21.17
N PHE A 115 18.01 2.68 21.68
CA PHE A 115 18.10 1.23 21.51
C PHE A 115 16.69 0.66 21.33
N THR A 116 16.55 -0.37 20.50
CA THR A 116 15.25 -0.99 20.21
C THR A 116 14.62 -1.52 21.49
N GLY A 117 13.38 -1.12 21.77
CA GLY A 117 12.66 -1.52 23.00
C GLY A 117 12.86 -0.57 24.19
N PHE A 118 13.65 0.50 24.06
CA PHE A 118 13.96 1.44 25.13
C PHE A 118 13.50 2.87 24.80
N VAL A 119 13.25 3.69 25.84
CA VAL A 119 12.96 5.12 25.67
C VAL A 119 14.24 5.86 25.30
N THR A 120 14.20 6.63 24.22
CA THR A 120 15.33 7.47 23.79
C THR A 120 15.65 8.53 24.84
N VAL A 121 16.92 8.69 25.17
CA VAL A 121 17.40 9.70 26.12
C VAL A 121 18.21 10.75 25.38
N GLU A 122 17.88 12.02 25.62
CA GLU A 122 18.65 13.17 25.15
C GLU A 122 19.48 13.73 26.30
N LEU A 123 20.75 14.00 26.04
CA LEU A 123 21.70 14.52 27.01
C LEU A 123 22.53 15.65 26.40
N THR A 124 22.51 16.82 27.01
CA THR A 124 23.36 17.94 26.58
C THR A 124 24.80 17.72 27.02
N VAL A 125 25.73 17.83 26.08
CA VAL A 125 27.18 17.75 26.31
C VAL A 125 27.62 18.95 27.13
N THR A 126 28.23 18.68 28.27
CA THR A 126 28.80 19.64 29.21
C THR A 126 30.33 19.53 29.19
N LYS A 127 31.02 20.12 30.16
CA LYS A 127 32.49 19.98 30.30
C LYS A 127 32.93 18.56 30.73
N GLN A 128 31.99 17.66 30.98
CA GLN A 128 32.26 16.29 31.39
C GLN A 128 32.58 15.41 30.16
N THR A 129 33.62 14.59 30.26
CA THR A 129 34.09 13.74 29.15
C THR A 129 33.62 12.29 29.26
N ILE A 130 33.04 11.89 30.40
CA ILE A 130 32.57 10.52 30.66
C ILE A 130 31.09 10.55 31.04
N TYR A 131 30.23 9.87 30.29
CA TYR A 131 28.79 9.77 30.58
C TYR A 131 28.32 8.33 30.78
N THR A 132 27.43 8.14 31.74
CA THR A 132 26.63 6.91 31.83
C THR A 132 25.21 7.25 31.42
N ILE A 133 24.75 6.67 30.31
CA ILE A 133 23.40 6.90 29.79
C ILE A 133 22.55 5.68 30.14
N VAL A 134 21.58 5.89 31.03
CA VAL A 134 20.62 4.86 31.43
C VAL A 134 19.41 4.93 30.51
N LEU A 135 19.22 3.91 29.69
CA LEU A 135 18.02 3.74 28.90
C LEU A 135 17.01 2.93 29.71
N LYS A 136 15.82 3.48 29.94
CA LYS A 136 14.74 2.72 30.57
C LYS A 136 14.03 1.88 29.52
N GLU A 137 13.71 0.64 29.84
CA GLU A 137 12.84 -0.17 28.99
C GLU A 137 11.57 0.63 28.71
N SER A 138 11.19 0.65 27.43
CA SER A 138 9.94 1.28 27.04
C SER A 138 8.82 0.44 27.64
N ALA A 139 8.17 0.95 28.69
CA ALA A 139 6.93 0.41 29.23
C ALA A 139 5.75 0.56 28.26
N ASN A 140 6.00 0.49 26.96
CA ASN A 140 5.01 0.10 25.97
C ASN A 140 4.74 -1.40 26.14
N ASN A 141 4.11 -1.75 27.26
CA ASN A 141 3.04 -2.71 27.16
C ASN A 141 2.14 -2.24 26.02
N LEU A 142 2.00 -3.10 25.02
CA LEU A 142 1.11 -2.96 23.87
C LEU A 142 -0.32 -2.61 24.35
N ASN A 143 -0.62 -1.34 24.61
CA ASN A 143 -1.97 -0.84 24.43
C ASN A 143 -2.14 -0.79 22.91
N SER A 144 -2.47 -1.95 22.32
CA SER A 144 -2.86 -2.02 20.94
C SER A 144 -4.09 -1.13 20.79
N VAL A 145 -3.88 0.02 20.19
CA VAL A 145 -4.96 0.94 19.86
C VAL A 145 -5.59 0.41 18.60
N VAL A 146 -6.83 -0.05 18.71
CA VAL A 146 -7.58 -0.53 17.57
C VAL A 146 -8.49 0.57 17.03
N VAL A 147 -8.60 0.64 15.70
CA VAL A 147 -9.57 1.52 15.07
C VAL A 147 -10.93 0.85 15.17
N THR A 148 -11.82 1.48 15.92
CA THR A 148 -13.23 1.08 16.06
C THR A 148 -14.08 1.84 15.05
N ALA A 149 -15.39 1.57 15.03
CA ALA A 149 -16.29 2.25 14.10
C ALA A 149 -16.14 3.78 14.16
N LEU A 150 -16.40 4.44 13.02
CA LEU A 150 -16.26 5.89 12.85
C LEU A 150 -14.81 6.42 12.96
N GLY A 151 -13.81 5.55 12.80
CA GLY A 151 -12.40 5.94 12.80
C GLY A 151 -11.85 6.34 14.18
N ILE A 152 -12.54 5.97 15.26
CA ILE A 152 -12.11 6.30 16.63
C ILE A 152 -11.15 5.22 17.11
N LYS A 153 -9.93 5.65 17.44
CA LYS A 153 -8.89 4.85 18.07
C LYS A 153 -9.29 4.57 19.54
N LYS A 154 -9.44 3.29 19.92
CA LYS A 154 -9.70 2.85 21.31
C LYS A 154 -8.68 1.80 21.72
N GLU A 155 -8.35 1.75 23.00
CA GLU A 155 -7.52 0.66 23.53
C GLU A 155 -8.27 -0.67 23.38
N ALA A 156 -7.63 -1.68 22.79
CA ALA A 156 -8.25 -2.99 22.55
C ALA A 156 -8.85 -3.60 23.83
N ARG A 157 -8.17 -3.42 24.97
CA ARG A 157 -8.59 -3.92 26.29
C ARG A 157 -9.88 -3.27 26.81
N SER A 158 -10.20 -2.06 26.35
CA SER A 158 -11.41 -1.33 26.77
C SER A 158 -12.68 -1.81 26.06
N LEU A 159 -12.55 -2.64 25.02
CA LEU A 159 -13.68 -3.10 24.23
C LEU A 159 -14.31 -4.34 24.86
N SER A 160 -15.63 -4.28 25.04
CA SER A 160 -16.44 -5.41 25.51
C SER A 160 -16.70 -6.47 24.42
N TYR A 161 -16.09 -6.32 23.25
CA TYR A 161 -16.28 -7.19 22.10
C TYR A 161 -14.95 -7.50 21.42
N HIS A 162 -14.93 -8.62 20.70
CA HIS A 162 -13.74 -9.09 20.01
C HIS A 162 -13.48 -8.29 18.73
N VAL A 163 -12.31 -7.62 18.68
CA VAL A 163 -11.78 -6.94 17.50
C VAL A 163 -10.37 -7.46 17.26
N GLN A 164 -10.11 -7.92 16.04
CA GLN A 164 -8.75 -8.22 15.58
C GLN A 164 -8.32 -7.17 14.58
N GLN A 165 -7.12 -6.64 14.75
CA GLN A 165 -6.56 -5.65 13.84
C GLN A 165 -5.30 -6.20 13.18
N LEU A 166 -5.24 -6.05 11.86
CA LEU A 166 -4.06 -6.28 11.04
C LEU A 166 -3.47 -4.93 10.62
N SER A 167 -2.15 -4.79 10.68
CA SER A 167 -1.45 -3.62 10.15
C SER A 167 -1.40 -3.68 8.62
N GLY A 168 -1.27 -2.51 7.97
CA GLY A 168 -1.09 -2.45 6.51
C GLY A 168 0.09 -3.27 6.00
N SER A 169 1.18 -3.36 6.78
CA SER A 169 2.33 -4.20 6.43
C SER A 169 1.99 -5.69 6.33
N GLU A 170 1.13 -6.19 7.23
CA GLU A 170 0.67 -7.59 7.17
C GLU A 170 -0.27 -7.84 6.00
N VAL A 171 -1.07 -6.83 5.62
CA VAL A 171 -1.96 -6.91 4.45
C VAL A 171 -1.14 -6.94 3.16
N ASN A 172 -0.02 -6.21 3.10
CA ASN A 172 0.76 -6.00 1.87
C ASN A 172 1.95 -6.96 1.73
N ARG A 173 2.20 -7.81 2.72
CA ARG A 173 3.35 -8.75 2.72
C ARG A 173 3.38 -9.69 1.51
N VAL A 174 2.20 -10.05 0.98
CA VAL A 174 2.05 -10.77 -0.28
C VAL A 174 1.19 -9.88 -1.17
N SER A 175 1.70 -9.45 -2.33
CA SER A 175 0.89 -8.66 -3.26
C SER A 175 -0.02 -9.59 -4.04
N ASP A 176 -1.31 -9.53 -3.71
CA ASP A 176 -2.39 -10.17 -4.47
C ASP A 176 -3.17 -9.06 -5.19
N ALA A 177 -3.69 -9.34 -6.38
CA ALA A 177 -4.56 -8.43 -7.10
C ALA A 177 -5.80 -8.05 -6.24
N ASN A 178 -6.27 -8.97 -5.40
CA ASN A 178 -7.29 -8.74 -4.39
C ASN A 178 -6.73 -8.95 -2.97
N PHE A 179 -6.43 -7.86 -2.29
CA PHE A 179 -5.83 -7.89 -0.94
C PHE A 179 -6.68 -8.61 0.11
N VAL A 180 -7.99 -8.79 -0.13
CA VAL A 180 -8.86 -9.54 0.80
C VAL A 180 -8.37 -10.97 0.95
N ASN A 181 -7.82 -11.58 -0.10
CA ASN A 181 -7.22 -12.92 -0.04
C ASN A 181 -6.09 -13.01 0.99
N ASN A 182 -5.36 -11.91 1.21
CA ASN A 182 -4.25 -11.85 2.16
C ASN A 182 -4.68 -11.92 3.62
N LEU A 183 -5.97 -11.79 3.92
CA LEU A 183 -6.50 -11.88 5.29
C LEU A 183 -6.78 -13.35 5.68
N ASN A 184 -6.72 -14.28 4.71
CA ASN A 184 -6.99 -15.69 4.93
C ASN A 184 -5.95 -16.28 5.91
N GLY A 185 -6.43 -16.95 6.96
CA GLY A 185 -5.59 -17.50 8.03
C GLY A 185 -4.94 -16.48 8.96
N LYS A 186 -5.09 -15.17 8.73
CA LYS A 186 -4.56 -14.10 9.61
C LYS A 186 -5.56 -13.60 10.64
N VAL A 187 -6.86 -13.87 10.44
CA VAL A 187 -7.93 -13.46 11.35
C VAL A 187 -8.72 -14.67 11.80
N ALA A 188 -8.87 -14.85 13.11
CA ALA A 188 -9.58 -15.99 13.68
C ALA A 188 -11.09 -15.90 13.40
N GLY A 189 -11.68 -17.02 13.00
CA GLY A 189 -13.11 -17.10 12.70
C GLY A 189 -13.53 -16.37 11.43
N VAL A 190 -12.57 -16.04 10.55
CA VAL A 190 -12.81 -15.50 9.21
C VAL A 190 -12.44 -16.55 8.17
N THR A 191 -13.38 -16.87 7.29
CA THR A 191 -13.15 -17.72 6.13
C THR A 191 -13.28 -16.87 4.88
N ILE A 192 -12.28 -16.96 4.01
CA ILE A 192 -12.24 -16.21 2.75
C ILE A 192 -12.37 -17.19 1.61
N ASN A 193 -13.46 -17.07 0.86
CA ASN A 193 -13.70 -17.86 -0.33
C ASN A 193 -13.37 -16.98 -1.54
N SER A 194 -12.18 -17.15 -2.11
CA SER A 194 -11.82 -16.58 -3.40
C SER A 194 -12.62 -17.28 -4.50
N SER A 195 -13.10 -16.51 -5.48
CA SER A 195 -13.70 -17.11 -6.67
C SER A 195 -12.63 -17.80 -7.51
N SER A 196 -12.95 -18.92 -8.15
CA SER A 196 -12.11 -19.55 -9.19
C SER A 196 -12.11 -18.78 -10.53
N SER A 197 -12.50 -17.50 -10.53
CA SER A 197 -12.64 -16.70 -11.77
C SER A 197 -11.29 -16.28 -12.36
N GLY A 198 -10.18 -16.68 -11.74
CA GLY A 198 -8.85 -16.28 -12.13
C GLY A 198 -8.41 -14.98 -11.46
N VAL A 199 -7.45 -14.30 -12.07
CA VAL A 199 -6.81 -13.13 -11.47
C VAL A 199 -7.80 -11.96 -11.37
N GLY A 200 -7.79 -11.25 -10.24
CA GLY A 200 -8.75 -10.17 -10.00
C GLY A 200 -10.18 -10.63 -9.64
N GLY A 201 -10.39 -11.93 -9.44
CA GLY A 201 -11.67 -12.48 -8.99
C GLY A 201 -12.17 -11.91 -7.64
N SER A 202 -13.48 -11.94 -7.46
CA SER A 202 -14.15 -11.55 -6.21
C SER A 202 -13.76 -12.48 -5.04
N SER A 203 -13.85 -11.97 -3.80
CA SER A 203 -13.54 -12.74 -2.60
C SER A 203 -14.59 -12.49 -1.53
N ARG A 204 -15.23 -13.58 -1.09
CA ARG A 204 -16.23 -13.53 -0.03
C ARG A 204 -15.60 -13.70 1.32
N VAL A 205 -15.96 -12.83 2.27
CA VAL A 205 -15.54 -12.91 3.67
C VAL A 205 -16.73 -13.39 4.50
N ILE A 206 -16.63 -14.62 5.01
CA ILE A 206 -17.62 -15.21 5.92
C ILE A 206 -17.04 -15.20 7.33
N MET A 207 -17.75 -14.58 8.28
CA MET A 207 -17.29 -14.48 9.67
C MET A 207 -18.15 -15.35 10.59
N ARG A 208 -17.48 -16.26 11.30
CA ARG A 208 -18.08 -17.19 12.28
C ARG A 208 -19.20 -18.05 11.67
N GLY A 209 -18.98 -18.52 10.44
CA GLY A 209 -19.89 -19.42 9.72
C GLY A 209 -21.03 -18.72 8.97
N VAL A 210 -21.80 -19.53 8.25
CA VAL A 210 -22.97 -19.11 7.48
C VAL A 210 -24.14 -18.86 8.45
N LYS A 211 -24.72 -17.66 8.39
CA LYS A 211 -25.82 -17.21 9.26
C LYS A 211 -27.18 -17.19 8.55
N SER A 212 -27.18 -17.08 7.22
CA SER A 212 -28.38 -17.09 6.40
C SER A 212 -28.38 -18.29 5.46
N ILE A 213 -29.51 -19.00 5.39
CA ILE A 213 -29.68 -20.19 4.54
C ILE A 213 -29.79 -19.80 3.06
N SER A 214 -30.49 -18.70 2.75
CA SER A 214 -30.78 -18.24 1.38
C SER A 214 -30.37 -16.79 1.12
N GLY A 215 -29.84 -16.09 2.12
CA GLY A 215 -29.45 -14.68 2.02
C GLY A 215 -27.95 -14.44 1.91
N ASN A 216 -27.57 -13.17 1.90
CA ASN A 216 -26.18 -12.76 1.83
C ASN A 216 -25.46 -13.02 3.17
N ASN A 217 -24.33 -13.74 3.10
CA ASN A 217 -23.46 -14.06 4.24
C ASN A 217 -22.13 -13.30 4.23
N ASN A 218 -21.90 -12.42 3.25
CA ASN A 218 -20.70 -11.61 3.16
C ASN A 218 -20.67 -10.57 4.28
N ALA A 219 -19.48 -10.31 4.82
CA ALA A 219 -19.26 -9.23 5.77
C ALA A 219 -19.46 -7.85 5.12
N LEU A 220 -19.86 -6.87 5.93
CA LEU A 220 -19.93 -5.48 5.48
C LEU A 220 -18.51 -4.90 5.43
N TYR A 221 -18.12 -4.37 4.28
CA TYR A 221 -16.90 -3.59 4.16
C TYR A 221 -17.18 -2.13 4.53
N VAL A 222 -16.31 -1.53 5.33
CA VAL A 222 -16.39 -0.11 5.70
C VAL A 222 -15.02 0.51 5.46
N ILE A 223 -14.96 1.62 4.71
CA ILE A 223 -13.69 2.32 4.45
C ILE A 223 -13.78 3.70 5.10
N ASP A 224 -12.87 4.00 6.03
CA ASP A 224 -12.83 5.27 6.76
C ASP A 224 -14.19 5.67 7.38
N GLY A 225 -14.97 4.67 7.80
CA GLY A 225 -16.30 4.86 8.39
C GLY A 225 -17.46 4.92 7.38
N VAL A 226 -17.20 4.89 6.07
CA VAL A 226 -18.22 4.82 5.01
C VAL A 226 -18.53 3.36 4.68
N PRO A 227 -19.76 2.87 4.94
CA PRO A 227 -20.16 1.52 4.56
C PRO A 227 -20.19 1.38 3.03
N MET A 228 -19.55 0.33 2.52
CA MET A 228 -19.56 0.00 1.11
C MET A 228 -20.80 -0.84 0.79
N PRO A 229 -21.61 -0.46 -0.20
CA PRO A 229 -22.73 -1.29 -0.61
C PRO A 229 -22.22 -2.65 -1.11
N ASN A 230 -22.95 -3.71 -0.78
CA ASN A 230 -22.72 -5.03 -1.37
C ASN A 230 -23.11 -4.95 -2.85
N LEU A 231 -22.12 -4.88 -3.74
CA LEU A 231 -22.33 -4.69 -5.18
C LEU A 231 -22.73 -5.98 -5.92
N SER A 232 -22.69 -7.14 -5.25
CA SER A 232 -23.29 -8.37 -5.74
C SER A 232 -24.16 -9.01 -4.66
N THR A 233 -25.48 -9.02 -4.88
CA THR A 233 -26.47 -9.71 -4.04
C THR A 233 -26.81 -11.10 -4.58
N ALA A 234 -26.44 -11.41 -5.82
CA ALA A 234 -26.75 -12.66 -6.48
C ALA A 234 -25.52 -13.57 -6.51
N GLN A 235 -25.67 -14.75 -5.93
CA GLN A 235 -24.73 -15.84 -6.17
C GLN A 235 -24.89 -16.32 -7.62
N PRO A 236 -23.80 -16.67 -8.32
CA PRO A 236 -23.93 -17.59 -9.43
C PRO A 236 -24.47 -18.90 -8.88
N GLU A 237 -25.77 -19.14 -9.04
CA GLU A 237 -26.40 -20.41 -8.67
C GLU A 237 -26.46 -21.32 -9.89
N GLY A 238 -25.85 -22.50 -9.76
CA GLY A 238 -25.92 -23.56 -10.77
C GLY A 238 -24.78 -23.58 -11.79
N VAL A 239 -24.73 -24.66 -12.55
CA VAL A 239 -23.69 -24.96 -13.56
C VAL A 239 -23.68 -24.00 -14.76
N PHE A 240 -24.72 -23.17 -14.88
CA PHE A 240 -24.97 -22.22 -15.97
C PHE A 240 -24.60 -20.77 -15.61
N ALA A 241 -24.34 -20.48 -14.34
CA ALA A 241 -24.06 -19.12 -13.87
C ALA A 241 -22.55 -18.87 -13.73
N GLY A 242 -22.11 -17.63 -13.99
CA GLY A 242 -20.75 -17.20 -13.64
C GLY A 242 -19.90 -16.59 -14.76
N ALA A 243 -20.39 -16.59 -16.00
CA ALA A 243 -19.66 -15.97 -17.11
C ALA A 243 -19.46 -14.45 -16.89
N GLY A 244 -18.21 -13.99 -16.91
CA GLY A 244 -17.88 -12.58 -16.72
C GLY A 244 -18.13 -12.06 -15.30
N GLN A 245 -18.13 -12.93 -14.27
CA GLN A 245 -18.19 -12.48 -12.87
C GLN A 245 -16.94 -11.68 -12.50
N THR A 246 -17.14 -10.61 -11.74
CA THR A 246 -16.17 -9.53 -11.63
C THR A 246 -15.80 -9.28 -10.17
N GLY A 247 -14.62 -8.72 -9.89
CA GLY A 247 -14.16 -8.43 -8.53
C GLY A 247 -15.09 -7.50 -7.71
N ASP A 248 -15.08 -7.68 -6.39
CA ASP A 248 -15.94 -6.96 -5.42
C ASP A 248 -15.57 -5.47 -5.25
N GLY A 249 -16.51 -4.70 -4.69
CA GLY A 249 -16.35 -3.33 -4.16
C GLY A 249 -14.96 -3.03 -3.59
N ILE A 250 -14.59 -3.88 -2.64
CA ILE A 250 -13.42 -3.74 -1.77
C ILE A 250 -12.10 -4.02 -2.49
N SER A 251 -12.11 -4.92 -3.49
CA SER A 251 -10.89 -5.35 -4.18
C SER A 251 -10.22 -4.21 -4.96
N ASN A 252 -10.91 -3.08 -5.15
CA ASN A 252 -10.44 -1.93 -5.91
C ASN A 252 -9.57 -0.96 -5.10
N ILE A 253 -9.33 -1.16 -3.80
CA ILE A 253 -8.45 -0.28 -3.02
C ILE A 253 -7.00 -0.67 -3.28
N ASN A 254 -6.11 0.33 -3.42
CA ASN A 254 -4.68 0.06 -3.42
C ASN A 254 -4.24 -0.42 -2.02
N PRO A 255 -3.72 -1.65 -1.88
CA PRO A 255 -3.28 -2.18 -0.59
C PRO A 255 -2.27 -1.27 0.11
N ASP A 256 -1.42 -0.56 -0.62
CA ASP A 256 -0.44 0.39 -0.06
C ASP A 256 -1.05 1.62 0.60
N ASP A 257 -2.33 1.90 0.38
CA ASP A 257 -3.06 2.97 1.06
C ASP A 257 -3.66 2.54 2.39
N ILE A 258 -3.62 1.25 2.72
CA ILE A 258 -4.19 0.71 3.96
C ILE A 258 -3.23 0.98 5.13
N GLU A 259 -3.71 1.69 6.15
CA GLU A 259 -3.02 1.82 7.44
C GLU A 259 -3.27 0.57 8.28
N SER A 260 -4.53 0.13 8.35
CA SER A 260 -4.95 -1.01 9.15
C SER A 260 -6.29 -1.58 8.68
N ILE A 261 -6.50 -2.87 8.95
CA ILE A 261 -7.80 -3.55 8.82
C ILE A 261 -8.24 -4.05 10.19
N SER A 262 -9.39 -3.58 10.66
CA SER A 262 -10.04 -4.06 11.87
C SER A 262 -11.20 -4.98 11.49
N VAL A 263 -11.18 -6.21 11.97
CA VAL A 263 -12.28 -7.16 11.81
C VAL A 263 -13.11 -7.18 13.09
N LEU A 264 -14.36 -6.72 12.95
CA LEU A 264 -15.35 -6.71 14.03
C LEU A 264 -16.25 -7.93 13.86
N SER A 265 -15.95 -8.97 14.63
CA SER A 265 -16.69 -10.23 14.59
C SER A 265 -17.80 -10.23 15.65
N GLY A 266 -19.06 -10.32 15.23
CA GLY A 266 -20.20 -10.55 16.12
C GLY A 266 -21.28 -9.46 16.12
N PRO A 267 -22.29 -9.57 17.01
CA PRO A 267 -23.47 -8.69 17.01
C PRO A 267 -23.16 -7.22 17.34
N SER A 268 -22.04 -6.93 18.01
CA SER A 268 -21.64 -5.56 18.36
C SER A 268 -21.31 -4.70 17.16
N ALA A 269 -20.92 -5.29 16.02
CA ALA A 269 -20.73 -4.56 14.77
C ALA A 269 -22.07 -4.02 14.22
N ALA A 270 -23.16 -4.77 14.41
CA ALA A 270 -24.50 -4.37 14.01
C ALA A 270 -25.04 -3.19 14.83
N ALA A 271 -24.56 -3.00 16.06
CA ALA A 271 -24.91 -1.82 16.85
C ALA A 271 -24.35 -0.51 16.24
N LEU A 272 -23.24 -0.59 15.48
CA LEU A 272 -22.56 0.57 14.92
C LEU A 272 -22.98 0.85 13.47
N TYR A 273 -23.22 -0.20 12.69
CA TYR A 273 -23.50 -0.10 11.25
C TYR A 273 -24.85 -0.70 10.83
N GLY A 274 -25.72 -1.03 11.79
CA GLY A 274 -27.07 -1.54 11.56
C GLY A 274 -27.12 -2.98 11.05
N SER A 275 -28.27 -3.34 10.46
CA SER A 275 -28.56 -4.71 10.00
C SER A 275 -27.55 -5.24 8.97
N SER A 276 -26.97 -4.37 8.14
CA SER A 276 -25.95 -4.74 7.16
C SER A 276 -24.68 -5.32 7.80
N ALA A 277 -24.41 -5.00 9.07
CA ALA A 277 -23.28 -5.52 9.83
C ALA A 277 -23.61 -6.77 10.66
N ALA A 278 -24.80 -7.37 10.51
CA ALA A 278 -25.17 -8.63 11.19
C ALA A 278 -24.20 -9.78 10.87
N ASN A 279 -23.61 -9.77 9.67
CA ASN A 279 -22.60 -10.73 9.24
C ASN A 279 -21.20 -10.44 9.81
N GLY A 280 -20.96 -9.25 10.37
CA GLY A 280 -19.66 -8.75 10.79
C GLY A 280 -19.17 -7.62 9.87
N VAL A 281 -18.10 -6.94 10.29
CA VAL A 281 -17.54 -5.78 9.57
C VAL A 281 -16.04 -5.96 9.35
N VAL A 282 -15.60 -5.70 8.12
CA VAL A 282 -14.20 -5.46 7.76
C VAL A 282 -14.02 -3.94 7.63
N LEU A 283 -13.44 -3.32 8.65
CA LEU A 283 -13.17 -1.89 8.68
C LEU A 283 -11.76 -1.61 8.18
N VAL A 284 -11.66 -0.93 7.04
CA VAL A 284 -10.40 -0.47 6.44
C VAL A 284 -10.18 0.98 6.82
N THR A 285 -9.00 1.26 7.37
CA THR A 285 -8.52 2.62 7.65
C THR A 285 -7.42 2.96 6.67
N THR A 286 -7.56 4.08 5.95
CA THR A 286 -6.53 4.52 4.99
C THR A 286 -5.50 5.44 5.62
N LYS A 287 -4.28 5.44 5.06
CA LYS A 287 -3.17 6.27 5.51
C LYS A 287 -3.48 7.76 5.44
N ARG A 288 -2.84 8.52 6.34
CA ARG A 288 -2.96 9.99 6.45
C ARG A 288 -1.59 10.66 6.32
N GLY A 289 -1.61 11.96 6.06
CA GLY A 289 -0.42 12.79 6.10
C GLY A 289 0.22 12.76 7.49
N VAL A 290 1.55 12.79 7.57
CA VAL A 290 2.28 12.80 8.85
C VAL A 290 2.96 14.16 9.02
N GLN A 291 2.85 14.74 10.21
CA GLN A 291 3.48 16.02 10.55
C GLN A 291 5.02 15.95 10.43
N GLY A 292 5.61 16.99 9.85
CA GLY A 292 7.04 17.29 9.94
C GLY A 292 7.94 16.36 9.14
N LYS A 293 7.38 15.43 8.35
CA LYS A 293 8.13 14.53 7.48
C LYS A 293 7.54 14.54 6.09
N PHE A 294 8.26 15.14 5.15
CA PHE A 294 8.08 14.82 3.75
C PHE A 294 8.59 13.39 3.53
N SER A 295 7.74 12.53 3.00
CA SER A 295 8.10 11.14 2.70
C SER A 295 7.51 10.74 1.36
N VAL A 296 8.33 10.04 0.58
CA VAL A 296 7.93 9.42 -0.67
C VAL A 296 8.24 7.95 -0.53
N ASN A 297 7.24 7.10 -0.76
CA ASN A 297 7.43 5.66 -0.79
C ASN A 297 7.11 5.16 -2.19
N VAL A 298 8.01 4.33 -2.72
CA VAL A 298 7.82 3.61 -3.97
C VAL A 298 7.79 2.14 -3.63
N SER A 299 6.75 1.43 -4.07
CA SER A 299 6.65 -0.02 -3.94
C SER A 299 6.57 -0.66 -5.32
N ASN A 300 7.22 -1.81 -5.44
CA ASN A 300 7.03 -2.74 -6.55
C ASN A 300 6.89 -4.13 -5.95
N SER A 301 5.95 -4.91 -6.49
CA SER A 301 5.83 -6.33 -6.21
C SER A 301 5.54 -7.06 -7.51
N THR A 302 6.28 -8.13 -7.75
CA THR A 302 6.11 -9.00 -8.91
C THR A 302 5.97 -10.44 -8.41
N THR A 303 4.86 -11.06 -8.76
CA THR A 303 4.54 -12.44 -8.41
C THR A 303 4.30 -13.24 -9.68
N PHE A 304 4.80 -14.47 -9.72
CA PHE A 304 4.52 -15.43 -10.78
C PHE A 304 3.70 -16.59 -10.20
N SER A 305 2.79 -17.14 -11.00
CA SER A 305 1.89 -18.22 -10.59
C SER A 305 1.86 -19.34 -11.62
N ASN A 306 1.76 -20.57 -11.13
CA ASN A 306 1.59 -21.77 -11.94
C ASN A 306 0.55 -22.67 -11.26
N PRO A 307 -0.08 -23.63 -11.98
CA PRO A 307 -0.95 -24.62 -11.37
C PRO A 307 -0.26 -25.34 -10.22
N LEU A 308 -0.87 -25.34 -9.03
CA LEU A 308 -0.30 -25.99 -7.84
C LEU A 308 -0.33 -27.52 -7.95
N MET A 309 -1.44 -28.07 -8.44
CA MET A 309 -1.68 -29.49 -8.60
C MET A 309 -2.63 -29.71 -9.76
N LEU A 310 -2.35 -30.71 -10.58
CA LEU A 310 -3.22 -31.16 -11.66
C LEU A 310 -3.69 -32.60 -11.34
N PRO A 311 -4.90 -32.99 -11.78
CA PRO A 311 -5.33 -34.38 -11.65
C PRO A 311 -4.40 -35.33 -12.41
N GLU A 312 -4.16 -36.51 -11.85
CA GLU A 312 -3.50 -37.60 -12.58
C GLU A 312 -4.52 -38.29 -13.49
N PHE A 313 -4.22 -38.31 -14.79
CA PHE A 313 -5.08 -38.94 -15.79
C PHE A 313 -4.64 -40.37 -16.07
N GLN A 314 -5.62 -41.27 -16.23
CA GLN A 314 -5.34 -42.57 -16.85
C GLN A 314 -4.86 -42.33 -18.30
N LYS A 315 -3.84 -43.08 -18.74
CA LYS A 315 -3.24 -42.91 -20.07
C LYS A 315 -3.26 -44.19 -20.89
N THR A 316 -3.92 -45.24 -20.43
CA THR A 316 -3.81 -46.59 -21.01
C THR A 316 -5.04 -47.05 -21.77
N TYR A 317 -6.19 -46.41 -21.57
CA TYR A 317 -7.44 -46.76 -22.25
C TYR A 317 -7.94 -45.61 -23.11
N GLY A 318 -8.43 -45.93 -24.31
CA GLY A 318 -8.94 -44.97 -25.29
C GLY A 318 -10.38 -44.55 -25.03
N GLN A 319 -10.95 -43.80 -25.99
CA GLN A 319 -12.35 -43.39 -25.97
C GLN A 319 -13.28 -44.60 -25.99
N THR A 320 -14.41 -44.54 -25.26
CA THR A 320 -15.44 -45.59 -25.31
C THR A 320 -16.02 -45.76 -26.71
N GLU A 321 -16.21 -44.66 -27.43
CA GLU A 321 -16.58 -44.62 -28.85
C GLU A 321 -16.05 -43.33 -29.48
N GLN A 322 -15.96 -43.26 -30.82
CA GLN A 322 -15.43 -42.08 -31.51
C GLN A 322 -16.21 -40.83 -31.13
N GLY A 323 -15.50 -39.80 -30.62
CA GLY A 323 -16.13 -38.55 -30.19
C GLY A 323 -16.67 -38.59 -28.75
N SER A 324 -16.48 -39.70 -28.03
CA SER A 324 -16.74 -39.76 -26.60
C SER A 324 -15.62 -39.14 -25.79
N TYR A 325 -15.97 -38.47 -24.70
CA TYR A 325 -15.03 -37.99 -23.68
C TYR A 325 -14.77 -39.05 -22.59
N TYR A 326 -15.60 -40.11 -22.54
CA TYR A 326 -15.35 -41.25 -21.67
C TYR A 326 -14.18 -42.06 -22.19
N SER A 327 -13.27 -42.40 -21.28
CA SER A 327 -12.01 -43.08 -21.63
C SER A 327 -11.98 -44.51 -21.10
N TRP A 328 -13.05 -45.26 -21.37
CA TRP A 328 -13.24 -46.67 -20.99
C TRP A 328 -13.25 -47.60 -22.20
N GLY A 329 -12.66 -47.19 -23.32
CA GLY A 329 -12.53 -48.01 -24.52
C GLY A 329 -11.40 -49.02 -24.42
N ASP A 330 -10.94 -49.50 -25.58
CA ASP A 330 -9.85 -50.47 -25.66
C ASP A 330 -8.54 -49.94 -25.08
N LYS A 331 -7.70 -50.88 -24.63
CA LYS A 331 -6.33 -50.57 -24.18
C LYS A 331 -5.53 -50.04 -25.36
N LEU A 332 -4.93 -48.86 -25.20
CA LEU A 332 -4.06 -48.25 -26.19
C LEU A 332 -2.80 -49.08 -26.40
N SER A 333 -2.34 -49.18 -27.65
CA SER A 333 -1.05 -49.82 -27.99
C SER A 333 0.14 -49.10 -27.35
N THR A 334 0.05 -47.77 -27.28
CA THR A 334 1.00 -46.90 -26.59
C THR A 334 0.24 -46.00 -25.61
N PRO A 335 0.70 -45.86 -24.36
CA PRO A 335 0.08 -44.91 -23.43
C PRO A 335 0.03 -43.49 -24.00
N SER A 336 -1.06 -42.79 -23.73
CA SER A 336 -1.28 -41.40 -24.12
C SER A 336 -0.20 -40.47 -23.59
N THR A 337 0.18 -39.49 -24.40
CA THR A 337 1.05 -38.37 -24.01
C THR A 337 0.26 -37.14 -23.58
N TYR A 338 -1.06 -37.25 -23.39
CA TYR A 338 -1.88 -36.12 -22.97
C TYR A 338 -1.41 -35.58 -21.62
N ASP A 339 -1.18 -34.28 -21.59
CA ASP A 339 -0.80 -33.53 -20.41
C ASP A 339 -1.57 -32.20 -20.40
N PRO A 340 -2.52 -32.03 -19.47
CA PRO A 340 -3.28 -30.78 -19.35
C PRO A 340 -2.41 -29.60 -18.93
N SER A 341 -1.20 -29.83 -18.39
CA SER A 341 -0.29 -28.75 -18.00
C SER A 341 0.07 -27.84 -19.18
N ALA A 342 0.13 -28.41 -20.39
CA ALA A 342 0.49 -27.71 -21.62
C ALA A 342 -0.56 -26.69 -22.10
N PHE A 343 -1.74 -26.66 -21.48
CA PHE A 343 -2.75 -25.63 -21.73
C PHE A 343 -2.50 -24.35 -20.94
N PHE A 344 -1.91 -24.47 -19.75
CA PHE A 344 -1.71 -23.34 -18.85
C PHE A 344 -0.48 -22.53 -19.25
N GLN A 345 -0.53 -21.23 -18.95
CA GLN A 345 0.63 -20.35 -18.96
C GLN A 345 1.09 -20.02 -17.54
N THR A 346 2.31 -19.51 -17.40
CA THR A 346 2.73 -18.87 -16.15
C THR A 346 2.01 -17.53 -16.03
N GLY A 347 1.15 -17.41 -15.02
CA GLY A 347 0.49 -16.15 -14.71
C GLY A 347 1.47 -15.18 -14.05
N SER A 348 1.19 -13.89 -14.16
CA SER A 348 2.01 -12.81 -13.59
C SER A 348 1.13 -11.79 -12.86
N ASN A 349 1.66 -11.15 -11.82
CA ASN A 349 1.00 -10.04 -11.15
C ASN A 349 2.05 -9.00 -10.77
N ILE A 350 1.97 -7.82 -11.38
CA ILE A 350 2.89 -6.71 -11.19
C ILE A 350 2.12 -5.54 -10.58
N THR A 351 2.43 -5.25 -9.33
CA THR A 351 1.88 -4.12 -8.58
C THR A 351 2.95 -3.05 -8.42
N ASN A 352 2.62 -1.82 -8.76
CA ASN A 352 3.44 -0.64 -8.51
C ASN A 352 2.63 0.39 -7.73
N SER A 353 3.24 1.03 -6.73
CA SER A 353 2.63 2.19 -6.11
C SER A 353 3.66 3.27 -5.79
N ILE A 354 3.21 4.50 -5.84
CA ILE A 354 3.96 5.67 -5.39
C ILE A 354 3.04 6.43 -4.45
N SER A 355 3.52 6.70 -3.24
CA SER A 355 2.81 7.51 -2.26
C SER A 355 3.69 8.65 -1.76
N LEU A 356 3.05 9.77 -1.47
CA LEU A 356 3.63 10.97 -0.92
C LEU A 356 2.85 11.37 0.32
N SER A 357 3.55 11.60 1.41
CA SER A 357 2.99 12.12 2.65
C SER A 357 3.80 13.34 3.10
N THR A 358 3.09 14.41 3.43
CA THR A 358 3.68 15.68 3.87
C THR A 358 2.72 16.40 4.79
N GLY A 359 3.21 17.34 5.61
CA GLY A 359 2.33 18.16 6.41
C GLY A 359 3.01 18.88 7.56
N THR A 360 2.35 19.95 8.02
CA THR A 360 2.65 20.63 9.27
C THR A 360 1.74 20.10 10.39
N ALA A 361 1.78 20.72 11.57
CA ALA A 361 0.82 20.44 12.64
C ALA A 361 -0.63 20.76 12.23
N GLN A 362 -0.79 21.75 11.33
CA GLN A 362 -2.08 22.33 10.97
C GLN A 362 -2.67 21.76 9.69
N ASN A 363 -1.85 21.19 8.80
CA ASN A 363 -2.33 20.61 7.56
C ASN A 363 -1.46 19.42 7.16
N GLN A 364 -2.08 18.27 6.93
CA GLN A 364 -1.46 16.99 6.63
C GLN A 364 -2.08 16.42 5.36
N THR A 365 -1.26 16.09 4.37
CA THR A 365 -1.68 15.58 3.07
C THR A 365 -1.03 14.24 2.77
N TYR A 366 -1.83 13.30 2.29
CA TYR A 366 -1.39 12.03 1.71
C TYR A 366 -1.93 11.93 0.29
N VAL A 367 -1.08 11.55 -0.65
CA VAL A 367 -1.44 11.28 -2.05
C VAL A 367 -0.80 9.97 -2.46
N SER A 368 -1.52 9.14 -3.20
CA SER A 368 -0.95 7.94 -3.80
C SER A 368 -1.52 7.65 -5.16
N VAL A 369 -0.70 7.01 -5.97
CA VAL A 369 -1.10 6.40 -7.24
C VAL A 369 -0.62 4.96 -7.24
N GLY A 370 -1.44 4.08 -7.79
CA GLY A 370 -1.12 2.65 -7.87
C GLY A 370 -1.56 2.05 -9.19
N SER A 371 -0.85 1.03 -9.63
CA SER A 371 -1.23 0.20 -10.78
C SER A 371 -1.04 -1.28 -10.45
N VAL A 372 -1.99 -2.10 -10.85
CA VAL A 372 -1.87 -3.57 -10.88
C VAL A 372 -2.04 -4.01 -12.33
N ASN A 373 -1.12 -4.82 -12.83
CA ASN A 373 -1.22 -5.45 -14.14
C ASN A 373 -0.99 -6.94 -13.90
N ALA A 374 -1.99 -7.75 -14.19
CA ALA A 374 -1.97 -9.15 -13.84
C ALA A 374 -2.57 -10.01 -14.95
N GLU A 375 -1.93 -11.14 -15.21
CA GLU A 375 -2.30 -12.15 -16.20
C GLU A 375 -2.47 -13.48 -15.47
N GLY A 376 -3.57 -14.18 -15.74
CA GLY A 376 -3.89 -15.47 -15.13
C GLY A 376 -3.05 -16.61 -15.72
N ILE A 377 -3.14 -17.78 -15.08
CA ILE A 377 -2.57 -19.04 -15.61
C ILE A 377 -3.34 -19.59 -16.82
N ILE A 378 -4.51 -19.02 -17.12
CA ILE A 378 -5.30 -19.32 -18.32
C ILE A 378 -5.17 -18.13 -19.26
N HIS A 379 -4.91 -18.40 -20.54
CA HIS A 379 -4.76 -17.37 -21.57
C HIS A 379 -5.95 -16.40 -21.62
N ASN A 380 -5.64 -15.12 -21.88
CA ASN A 380 -6.57 -13.99 -21.97
C ASN A 380 -7.37 -13.70 -20.70
N ASN A 381 -7.07 -14.33 -19.56
CA ASN A 381 -7.60 -13.91 -18.26
C ASN A 381 -6.73 -12.78 -17.70
N ASP A 382 -7.08 -11.53 -18.02
CA ASP A 382 -6.26 -10.37 -17.72
C ASP A 382 -6.98 -9.40 -16.77
N TYR A 383 -6.21 -8.74 -15.91
CA TYR A 383 -6.70 -7.76 -14.94
C TYR A 383 -5.76 -6.58 -14.88
N THR A 384 -6.28 -5.38 -15.15
CA THR A 384 -5.56 -4.11 -14.97
C THR A 384 -6.35 -3.20 -14.04
N ARG A 385 -5.68 -2.63 -13.03
CA ARG A 385 -6.27 -1.63 -12.15
C ARG A 385 -5.36 -0.42 -12.02
N TYR A 386 -5.95 0.76 -12.08
CA TYR A 386 -5.31 2.02 -11.70
C TYR A 386 -6.04 2.63 -10.51
N ASN A 387 -5.28 3.21 -9.58
CA ASN A 387 -5.78 3.83 -8.37
C ASN A 387 -5.18 5.22 -8.20
N LEU A 388 -6.00 6.14 -7.68
CA LEU A 388 -5.58 7.43 -7.14
C LEU A 388 -6.28 7.64 -5.81
N SER A 389 -5.52 7.94 -4.76
CA SER A 389 -6.04 8.30 -3.45
C SER A 389 -5.45 9.62 -3.00
N VAL A 390 -6.29 10.49 -2.45
CA VAL A 390 -5.92 11.80 -1.89
C VAL A 390 -6.64 11.95 -0.55
N ARG A 391 -5.89 12.31 0.49
CA ARG A 391 -6.45 12.60 1.80
C ARG A 391 -5.80 13.83 2.40
N ASN A 392 -6.60 14.73 2.94
CA ASN A 392 -6.14 15.92 3.65
C ASN A 392 -6.81 16.00 5.03
N THR A 393 -6.00 16.18 6.06
CA THR A 393 -6.47 16.50 7.41
C THR A 393 -5.97 17.90 7.77
N SER A 394 -6.88 18.80 8.11
CA SER A 394 -6.57 20.17 8.50
C SER A 394 -7.12 20.48 9.89
N LYS A 395 -6.37 21.26 10.66
CA LYS A 395 -6.80 21.82 11.95
C LYS A 395 -6.93 23.32 11.83
N PHE A 396 -7.94 23.87 12.48
CA PHE A 396 -8.26 25.30 12.49
C PHE A 396 -8.74 25.71 13.89
N LEU A 397 -8.84 27.03 14.12
CA LEU A 397 -9.35 27.59 15.38
C LEU A 397 -8.56 27.12 16.61
N GLU A 398 -7.23 27.20 16.56
CA GLU A 398 -6.33 26.75 17.65
C GLU A 398 -6.57 25.27 18.02
N ASP A 399 -6.60 24.41 16.99
CA ASP A 399 -6.84 22.96 17.08
C ASP A 399 -8.23 22.54 17.61
N LYS A 400 -9.16 23.48 17.82
CA LYS A 400 -10.55 23.15 18.21
C LYS A 400 -11.28 22.46 17.07
N MET A 401 -11.05 22.87 15.82
CA MET A 401 -11.75 22.29 14.67
C MET A 401 -10.81 21.43 13.83
N THR A 402 -11.19 20.18 13.56
CA THR A 402 -10.49 19.26 12.67
C THR A 402 -11.36 18.90 11.48
N MET A 403 -10.88 19.16 10.27
CA MET A 403 -11.47 18.74 9.01
C MET A 403 -10.66 17.59 8.42
N ASP A 404 -11.32 16.51 8.00
CA ASP A 404 -10.69 15.39 7.30
C ASP A 404 -11.46 15.15 6.00
N ILE A 405 -10.78 15.21 4.87
CA ILE A 405 -11.35 14.99 3.53
C ILE A 405 -10.56 13.90 2.85
N GLY A 406 -11.25 12.91 2.29
CA GLY A 406 -10.68 11.83 1.49
C GLY A 406 -11.35 11.73 0.13
N PHE A 407 -10.57 11.47 -0.90
CA PHE A 407 -11.02 11.11 -2.24
C PHE A 407 -10.23 9.90 -2.73
N MET A 408 -10.92 8.91 -3.29
CA MET A 408 -10.33 7.72 -3.88
C MET A 408 -11.02 7.42 -5.20
N THR A 409 -10.25 7.00 -6.20
CA THR A 409 -10.78 6.49 -7.46
C THR A 409 -10.02 5.25 -7.93
N SER A 410 -10.74 4.38 -8.63
CA SER A 410 -10.21 3.17 -9.21
C SER A 410 -10.84 2.92 -10.57
N ASN A 411 -10.00 2.65 -11.56
CA ASN A 411 -10.41 2.18 -12.88
C ASN A 411 -9.87 0.77 -13.07
N VAL A 412 -10.76 -0.17 -13.36
CA VAL A 412 -10.45 -1.59 -13.50
C VAL A 412 -10.87 -2.06 -14.89
N LYS A 413 -9.97 -2.73 -15.59
CA LYS A 413 -10.24 -3.46 -16.84
C LYS A 413 -9.99 -4.93 -16.61
N GLU A 414 -10.97 -5.75 -16.98
CA GLU A 414 -10.92 -7.21 -16.81
C GLU A 414 -11.21 -7.86 -18.16
N GLN A 415 -10.53 -8.97 -18.43
CA GLN A 415 -10.73 -9.79 -19.60
C GLN A 415 -10.86 -11.26 -19.19
N ASN A 416 -11.83 -11.95 -19.77
CA ASN A 416 -12.11 -13.38 -19.63
C ASN A 416 -12.01 -13.90 -18.20
N MET A 417 -12.74 -13.25 -17.29
CA MET A 417 -12.96 -13.80 -15.96
C MET A 417 -13.62 -15.19 -16.08
N ILE A 418 -12.95 -16.20 -15.54
CA ILE A 418 -13.30 -17.61 -15.70
C ILE A 418 -14.63 -17.89 -14.97
N SER A 419 -15.50 -18.68 -15.60
CA SER A 419 -16.74 -19.12 -14.97
C SER A 419 -16.49 -20.24 -13.95
N GLN A 420 -17.19 -20.23 -12.81
CA GLN A 420 -17.16 -21.35 -11.83
C GLN A 420 -17.83 -22.63 -12.37
N GLY A 421 -18.75 -22.47 -13.34
CA GLY A 421 -19.62 -23.53 -13.83
C GLY A 421 -19.07 -24.27 -15.05
N GLN A 422 -19.96 -24.96 -15.75
CA GLN A 422 -19.67 -25.69 -16.98
C GLN A 422 -19.54 -24.76 -18.18
N TYR A 423 -20.40 -23.74 -18.24
CA TYR A 423 -20.45 -22.78 -19.33
C TYR A 423 -19.25 -21.84 -19.29
N PHE A 424 -18.64 -21.61 -20.46
CA PHE A 424 -17.50 -20.69 -20.65
C PHE A 424 -16.33 -21.00 -19.71
N ASN A 425 -16.16 -22.28 -19.36
CA ASN A 425 -15.07 -22.76 -18.54
C ASN A 425 -14.19 -23.72 -19.36
N PRO A 426 -12.95 -23.34 -19.69
CA PRO A 426 -12.08 -24.19 -20.50
C PRO A 426 -11.65 -25.46 -19.75
N LEU A 427 -11.64 -25.44 -18.41
CA LEU A 427 -11.13 -26.54 -17.59
C LEU A 427 -11.98 -27.80 -17.69
N VAL A 428 -13.29 -27.67 -17.90
CA VAL A 428 -14.17 -28.85 -18.07
C VAL A 428 -13.74 -29.65 -19.30
N ALA A 429 -13.49 -28.97 -20.42
CA ALA A 429 -13.06 -29.60 -21.65
C ALA A 429 -11.64 -30.17 -21.55
N ILE A 430 -10.74 -29.50 -20.82
CA ILE A 430 -9.35 -29.96 -20.61
C ILE A 430 -9.34 -31.21 -19.73
N TYR A 431 -10.05 -31.21 -18.61
CA TYR A 431 -10.02 -32.34 -17.68
C TYR A 431 -10.89 -33.51 -18.14
N LEU A 432 -11.79 -33.31 -19.10
CA LEU A 432 -12.54 -34.40 -19.72
C LEU A 432 -12.03 -34.75 -21.11
N PHE A 433 -10.91 -34.18 -21.54
CA PHE A 433 -10.34 -34.53 -22.83
C PHE A 433 -9.93 -36.01 -22.83
N PRO A 434 -10.36 -36.81 -23.82
CA PRO A 434 -10.08 -38.22 -23.85
C PRO A 434 -8.59 -38.48 -24.13
N PRO A 435 -7.84 -39.12 -23.22
CA PRO A 435 -6.40 -39.36 -23.39
C PRO A 435 -6.07 -40.17 -24.64
N GLY A 436 -6.97 -41.01 -25.13
CA GLY A 436 -6.76 -41.77 -26.37
C GLY A 436 -6.73 -40.94 -27.67
N ASP A 437 -6.97 -39.63 -27.61
CA ASP A 437 -6.95 -38.74 -28.76
C ASP A 437 -5.85 -37.68 -28.65
N GLU A 438 -5.62 -36.96 -29.74
CA GLU A 438 -4.54 -35.99 -29.85
C GLU A 438 -5.04 -34.57 -29.57
N PHE A 439 -4.61 -34.00 -28.44
CA PHE A 439 -5.02 -32.65 -28.03
C PHE A 439 -4.57 -31.54 -29.01
N SER A 440 -3.55 -31.79 -29.83
CA SER A 440 -3.10 -30.82 -30.84
C SER A 440 -4.21 -30.49 -31.87
N LYS A 441 -5.11 -31.44 -32.17
CA LYS A 441 -6.20 -31.29 -33.14
C LYS A 441 -7.15 -30.16 -32.76
N VAL A 442 -7.35 -29.93 -31.46
CA VAL A 442 -8.26 -28.91 -30.95
C VAL A 442 -7.61 -27.54 -30.79
N LYS A 443 -6.28 -27.41 -30.94
CA LYS A 443 -5.59 -26.10 -30.95
C LYS A 443 -6.02 -25.24 -32.13
N SER A 444 -6.28 -25.85 -33.29
CA SER A 444 -6.96 -25.18 -34.41
C SER A 444 -8.45 -25.14 -34.16
N PHE A 445 -8.84 -24.24 -33.24
CA PHE A 445 -10.13 -24.26 -32.56
C PHE A 445 -11.29 -23.69 -33.36
N GLU A 446 -11.03 -23.05 -34.49
CA GLU A 446 -12.04 -22.36 -35.31
C GLU A 446 -11.99 -22.87 -36.77
N ARG A 447 -13.16 -23.12 -37.35
CA ARG A 447 -13.35 -23.58 -38.74
C ARG A 447 -14.55 -22.91 -39.39
N TYR A 448 -14.41 -22.53 -40.67
CA TYR A 448 -15.49 -21.87 -41.39
C TYR A 448 -16.61 -22.85 -41.69
N ASN A 449 -17.84 -22.47 -41.36
CA ASN A 449 -19.03 -23.27 -41.63
C ASN A 449 -19.85 -22.62 -42.74
N ALA A 450 -19.82 -23.22 -43.93
CA ALA A 450 -20.50 -22.69 -45.11
C ALA A 450 -22.03 -22.61 -44.98
N SER A 451 -22.66 -23.53 -44.22
CA SER A 451 -24.12 -23.51 -44.03
C SER A 451 -24.57 -22.44 -43.04
N ARG A 452 -23.70 -22.09 -42.08
CA ARG A 452 -23.94 -21.01 -41.12
C ARG A 452 -23.39 -19.65 -41.58
N ASN A 453 -22.52 -19.64 -42.59
CA ASN A 453 -21.83 -18.46 -43.12
C ASN A 453 -21.00 -17.68 -42.07
N PHE A 454 -20.52 -18.37 -41.03
CA PHE A 454 -19.60 -17.82 -40.05
C PHE A 454 -18.67 -18.90 -39.50
N GLN A 455 -17.62 -18.47 -38.83
CA GLN A 455 -16.64 -19.35 -38.20
C GLN A 455 -17.22 -20.04 -36.96
N THR A 456 -17.06 -21.36 -36.85
CA THR A 456 -17.57 -22.17 -35.73
C THR A 456 -16.45 -22.88 -35.02
N GLN A 457 -16.66 -23.19 -33.74
CA GLN A 457 -15.68 -23.97 -33.00
C GLN A 457 -15.50 -25.37 -33.58
N PHE A 458 -14.26 -25.86 -33.60
CA PHE A 458 -13.94 -27.25 -33.84
C PHE A 458 -13.90 -28.00 -32.51
N TRP A 459 -15.01 -28.66 -32.18
CA TRP A 459 -15.14 -29.50 -30.99
C TRP A 459 -15.89 -30.80 -31.34
N PRO A 460 -15.17 -31.86 -31.78
CA PRO A 460 -15.80 -33.08 -32.29
C PRO A 460 -16.49 -33.92 -31.22
N TYR A 461 -16.21 -33.63 -29.95
CA TYR A 461 -16.81 -34.33 -28.82
C TYR A 461 -18.22 -33.84 -28.50
N GLY A 462 -18.66 -32.70 -29.03
CA GLY A 462 -19.98 -32.15 -28.73
C GLY A 462 -20.12 -31.61 -27.29
N ASP A 463 -21.33 -31.16 -26.96
CA ASP A 463 -21.69 -30.56 -25.66
C ASP A 463 -21.67 -31.59 -24.52
N GLN A 464 -22.04 -32.84 -24.84
CA GLN A 464 -22.02 -33.99 -23.93
C GLN A 464 -22.85 -33.82 -22.65
N GLY A 465 -23.85 -32.92 -22.67
CA GLY A 465 -24.67 -32.58 -21.51
C GLY A 465 -23.93 -31.75 -20.45
N LEU A 466 -22.71 -31.31 -20.77
CA LEU A 466 -21.81 -30.56 -19.89
C LEU A 466 -21.41 -29.21 -20.50
N SER A 467 -21.99 -28.83 -21.64
CA SER A 467 -21.66 -27.57 -22.32
C SER A 467 -20.18 -27.35 -22.55
N MET A 468 -19.52 -28.47 -22.81
CA MET A 468 -18.14 -28.54 -23.24
C MET A 468 -18.00 -27.84 -24.57
N GLN A 469 -17.07 -26.89 -24.59
CA GLN A 469 -16.62 -26.19 -25.77
C GLN A 469 -15.13 -26.44 -25.93
N ASN A 470 -14.62 -26.19 -27.12
CA ASN A 470 -13.18 -26.18 -27.32
C ASN A 470 -12.52 -25.18 -26.34
N PRO A 471 -11.52 -25.60 -25.55
CA PRO A 471 -10.93 -24.74 -24.52
C PRO A 471 -10.24 -23.50 -25.09
N TYR A 472 -9.71 -23.58 -26.31
CA TYR A 472 -9.15 -22.44 -27.04
C TYR A 472 -10.25 -21.54 -27.64
N TRP A 473 -11.41 -22.09 -28.02
CA TRP A 473 -12.55 -21.24 -28.38
C TRP A 473 -13.02 -20.40 -27.19
N VAL A 474 -13.06 -21.01 -25.99
CA VAL A 474 -13.46 -20.31 -24.76
C VAL A 474 -12.47 -19.20 -24.40
N THR A 475 -11.17 -19.42 -24.55
CA THR A 475 -10.13 -18.44 -24.15
C THR A 475 -9.83 -17.41 -25.24
N GLU A 476 -9.87 -17.77 -26.51
CA GLU A 476 -9.41 -16.92 -27.62
C GLU A 476 -10.56 -16.26 -28.41
N ARG A 477 -11.77 -16.84 -28.38
CA ARG A 477 -12.92 -16.34 -29.16
C ARG A 477 -14.04 -15.76 -28.31
N ASN A 478 -14.39 -16.41 -27.20
CA ASN A 478 -15.41 -15.95 -26.27
C ASN A 478 -14.84 -14.86 -25.34
N LEU A 479 -14.52 -13.69 -25.91
CA LEU A 479 -13.91 -12.60 -25.15
C LEU A 479 -14.96 -11.83 -24.31
N PHE A 480 -14.84 -11.89 -22.99
CA PHE A 480 -15.63 -11.12 -22.03
C PHE A 480 -14.78 -9.98 -21.47
N MET A 481 -15.04 -8.76 -21.95
CA MET A 481 -14.35 -7.56 -21.48
C MET A 481 -15.24 -6.76 -20.54
N ASN A 482 -14.65 -6.22 -19.48
CA ASN A 482 -15.37 -5.38 -18.54
C ASN A 482 -14.52 -4.18 -18.11
N ASP A 483 -15.14 -3.00 -18.03
CA ASP A 483 -14.51 -1.76 -17.57
C ASP A 483 -15.34 -1.18 -16.43
N LYS A 484 -14.70 -0.93 -15.28
CA LYS A 484 -15.33 -0.40 -14.07
C LYS A 484 -14.59 0.83 -13.58
N GLY A 485 -15.29 1.95 -13.52
CA GLY A 485 -14.87 3.13 -12.76
C GLY A 485 -15.55 3.15 -11.39
N ARG A 486 -14.80 3.42 -10.33
CA ARG A 486 -15.33 3.71 -8.99
C ARG A 486 -14.68 4.97 -8.43
N TYR A 487 -15.48 5.76 -7.74
CA TYR A 487 -15.02 6.92 -7.00
C TYR A 487 -15.71 6.95 -5.64
N MET A 488 -14.99 7.45 -4.64
CA MET A 488 -15.49 7.63 -3.29
C MET A 488 -14.91 8.93 -2.74
N ALA A 489 -15.77 9.76 -2.17
CA ALA A 489 -15.39 10.94 -1.44
C ALA A 489 -15.97 10.84 -0.02
N ASN A 490 -15.18 11.21 0.97
CA ASN A 490 -15.63 11.31 2.35
C ASN A 490 -15.12 12.61 2.97
N GLY A 491 -15.88 13.11 3.94
CA GLY A 491 -15.58 14.35 4.64
C GLY A 491 -16.11 14.28 6.06
N SER A 492 -15.30 14.73 7.01
CA SER A 492 -15.74 14.92 8.39
C SER A 492 -15.23 16.25 8.92
N LEU A 493 -16.06 16.89 9.74
CA LEU A 493 -15.73 18.10 10.46
C LEU A 493 -16.04 17.84 11.94
N LYS A 494 -15.03 18.00 12.79
CA LYS A 494 -15.14 17.85 14.25
C LYS A 494 -14.75 19.17 14.90
N TYR A 495 -15.51 19.58 15.91
CA TYR A 495 -15.28 20.77 16.72
C TYR A 495 -15.03 20.37 18.17
#